data_AF-A0A922IVU1-F1
#
_entry.id   AF-A0A922IVU1-F1
#
_cell.length_a   1.000
_cell.length_b   1.000
_cell.length_c   1.000
_cell.angle_alpha   90.00
_cell.angle_beta   90.00
_cell.angle_gamma   90.00
#
_symmetry.space_group_name_H-M   'P 1'
#
loop_
_entity.id
_entity.type
_entity.pdbx_description
1 polymer ?
#
loop_
_entity_poly.entity_id
_entity_poly.type
_entity_poly.pdbx_seq_one_letter_code
_entity_poly.pdbx_strand_id
1 'polypeptide(L)' 'MDLYENRFEGEIPKSLSKLKSLRFLRLSNNKLTGSIPRELTQPL' A
#
# COMPACT_ATOMS: atom_id res chain seq x y z
N MET A 1 6.93 0.48 -7.36
CA MET A 1 6.09 -0.64 -7.78
C MET A 1 4.76 -0.07 -8.24
N ASP A 2 4.39 -0.32 -9.49
CA ASP A 2 3.11 0.12 -10.05
C ASP A 2 2.14 -1.07 -10.07
N LEU A 3 1.04 -0.95 -9.32
CA LEU A 3 -0.04 -1.92 -9.22
C LEU A 3 -1.40 -1.26 -9.55
N TYR A 4 -1.36 -0.17 -10.32
CA TYR A 4 -2.52 0.52 -10.85
C TYR A 4 -3.43 -0.43 -11.65
N GLU A 5 -4.76 -0.24 -11.55
CA GLU A 5 -5.81 -1.00 -12.27
C GLU A 5 -5.73 -2.52 -12.12
N ASN A 6 -5.60 -2.98 -10.88
CA ASN A 6 -5.73 -4.39 -10.59
C ASN A 6 -7.06 -4.69 -9.87
N ARG A 7 -7.28 -5.97 -9.57
CA ARG A 7 -8.45 -6.44 -8.83
C ARG A 7 -8.11 -6.79 -7.37
N PHE A 8 -7.07 -6.18 -6.80
CA PHE A 8 -6.72 -6.43 -5.40
C PHE A 8 -7.83 -5.94 -4.49
N GLU A 9 -8.13 -6.74 -3.46
CA GLU A 9 -9.22 -6.54 -2.52
C GLU A 9 -8.72 -6.68 -1.07
N GLY A 10 -9.52 -6.19 -0.12
CA GLY A 10 -9.15 -6.17 1.30
C GLY A 10 -8.25 -4.98 1.66
N GLU A 11 -7.62 -5.05 2.84
CA GLU A 11 -6.84 -3.94 3.39
C GLU A 11 -5.39 -3.91 2.89
N ILE A 12 -4.78 -2.72 2.92
CA ILE A 12 -3.34 -2.57 2.64
C ILE A 12 -2.55 -3.20 3.80
N PRO A 13 -1.67 -4.18 3.54
CA PRO A 13 -0.97 -4.86 4.62
C PRO A 13 0.14 -3.98 5.20
N LYS A 14 0.17 -3.84 6.54
CA LYS A 14 1.21 -3.10 7.28
C LYS A 14 2.64 -3.59 7.01
N SER A 15 2.80 -4.84 6.55
CA SER A 15 4.10 -5.43 6.19
C SER A 15 4.80 -4.70 5.05
N LEU A 16 4.08 -3.93 4.22
CA LEU A 16 4.68 -3.09 3.18
C LEU A 16 5.67 -2.06 3.73
N SER A 17 5.51 -1.63 5.00
CA SER A 17 6.46 -0.73 5.69
C SER A 17 7.86 -1.34 5.92
N LYS A 18 7.99 -2.67 5.77
CA LYS A 18 9.28 -3.38 5.87
C LYS A 18 10.11 -3.26 4.60
N LEU A 19 9.52 -2.83 3.49
CA LEU A 19 10.21 -2.66 2.21
C LEU A 19 11.05 -1.37 2.22
N LYS A 20 12.23 -1.41 2.85
CA LYS A 20 13.07 -0.22 3.10
C LYS A 20 13.56 0.51 1.83
N SER A 21 13.62 -0.19 0.70
CA SER A 21 14.00 0.40 -0.59
C SER A 21 12.80 0.89 -1.41
N LEU A 22 11.56 0.73 -0.92
CA LEU A 22 10.36 1.12 -1.64
C LEU A 22 10.20 2.65 -1.59
N ARG A 23 10.42 3.30 -2.73
CA ARG A 23 10.27 4.76 -2.88
C ARG A 23 8.92 5.18 -3.45
N PHE A 24 8.29 4.29 -4.22
CA PHE A 24 7.05 4.56 -4.92
C PHE A 24 6.17 3.31 -4.93
N LEU A 25 4.90 3.50 -4.61
CA LEU A 25 3.87 2.46 -4.65
C LEU A 25 2.57 3.07 -5.16
N ARG A 26 2.07 2.56 -6.30
CA ARG A 26 0.77 2.97 -6.85
C ARG A 26 -0.23 1.84 -6.70
N LEU A 27 -1.28 2.08 -5.91
CA LEU A 27 -2.35 1.11 -5.63
C LEU A 27 -3.74 1.60 -6.08
N SER A 28 -3.82 2.77 -6.71
CA SER A 28 -5.10 3.34 -7.14
C SER A 28 -5.79 2.46 -8.18
N ASN A 29 -7.10 2.62 -8.30
CA ASN A 29 -7.96 1.78 -9.15
C ASN A 29 -7.86 0.27 -8.80
N ASN A 30 -7.98 -0.05 -7.52
CA ASN A 30 -8.17 -1.40 -6.99
C ASN A 30 -9.44 -1.43 -6.13
N LYS A 31 -9.82 -2.61 -5.64
CA LYS A 31 -10.94 -2.82 -4.71
C LYS A 31 -10.48 -2.86 -3.25
N LEU A 32 -9.39 -2.16 -2.94
CA LEU A 32 -8.85 -2.10 -1.58
C LEU A 32 -9.80 -1.33 -0.66
N THR A 33 -9.95 -1.81 0.56
CA THR A 33 -10.81 -1.26 1.61
C THR A 33 -10.01 -0.96 2.87
N GLY A 34 -10.66 -0.41 3.90
CA GLY A 34 -10.00 -0.06 5.16
C GLY A 34 -9.16 1.22 5.10
N SER A 35 -8.40 1.49 6.17
CA SER A 35 -7.56 2.68 6.29
C SER A 35 -6.14 2.44 5.76
N ILE A 36 -5.46 3.51 5.33
CA ILE A 36 -4.01 3.45 5.06
C ILE A 36 -3.28 3.13 6.38
N PRO A 37 -2.47 2.06 6.44
CA PRO A 37 -1.67 1.75 7.62
C PRO A 37 -0.76 2.92 8.00
N ARG A 38 -0.80 3.33 9.27
CA ARG A 38 0.05 4.44 9.78
C ARG A 38 1.54 4.18 9.57
N GLU A 39 1.94 2.91 9.54
CA GLU A 39 3.32 2.47 9.29
C GLU A 39 3.82 2.84 7.88
N LEU A 40 2.92 3.20 6.96
CA LEU A 40 3.24 3.69 5.62
C LEU A 40 3.30 5.22 5.52
N THR A 41 2.74 5.94 6.49
CA THR A 41 2.59 7.41 6.42
C THR A 41 3.38 8.15 7.50
N GLN A 42 3.75 7.49 8.59
CA GLN A 42 4.51 8.09 9.68
C GLN A 42 6.00 7.73 9.54
N PRO A 43 6.92 8.69 9.73
CA PRO A 43 8.32 8.37 9.93
C PRO A 43 8.45 7.53 11.21
N LEU A 44 9.19 6.41 11.11
CA LEU A 44 9.65 5.65 12.28
C LEU A 44 10.56 6.49 13.16
#